data_AF-A0A520RCE5-F1
#
_entry.id   AF-A0A520RCE5-F1
#
_cell.length_a   1.000
_cell.length_b   1.000
_cell.length_c   1.000
_cell.angle_alpha   90.00
_cell.angle_beta   90.00
_cell.angle_gamma   90.00
#
_symmetry.space_group_name_H-M   'P 1'
#
loop_
_entity.id
_entity.type
_entity.pdbx_description
1 polymer ?
#
loop_
_entity_poly.entity_id
_entity_poly.type
_entity_poly.pdbx_seq_one_letter_code
_entity_poly.pdbx_strand_id
1 'polypeptide(L)'
;MTPIAQEKELQGLAPGAEVFDQVGDEIRTLADATLRLQSVLGEMLVDSETPFPTDFLHLQEIDRITQTLENLAQFMHALHVPEGLQLDTDLAAKYLPLKQLADRLRAAGRSKKGLDDTAVSGDLDLF
;
A
#
# COMPACT_ATOMS: atom_id res chain seq x y z
N MET A 1 35.50 35.75 2.96
CA MET A 1 35.36 34.45 2.26
C MET A 1 34.84 33.44 3.25
N THR A 2 33.54 33.13 3.21
CA THR A 2 32.98 31.91 3.79
C THR A 2 31.56 31.69 3.22
N PRO A 3 31.38 30.79 2.24
CA PRO A 3 30.08 30.26 1.88
C PRO A 3 29.95 28.85 2.48
N ILE A 4 29.38 28.72 3.68
CA ILE A 4 29.09 27.41 4.31
C ILE A 4 27.57 27.25 4.58
N ALA A 5 26.76 28.29 4.35
CA ALA A 5 25.34 28.26 4.68
C ALA A 5 24.44 27.63 3.60
N GLN A 6 24.94 27.26 2.42
CA GLN A 6 24.10 26.85 1.28
C GLN A 6 23.95 25.32 1.09
N GLU A 7 24.73 24.48 1.76
CA GLU A 7 24.66 23.02 1.55
C GLU A 7 23.58 22.31 2.38
N LYS A 8 22.97 22.98 3.37
CA LYS A 8 22.02 22.34 4.29
C LYS A 8 20.54 22.43 3.85
N GLU A 9 20.20 23.28 2.89
CA GLU A 9 18.80 23.54 2.46
C GLU A 9 18.32 22.64 1.31
N LEU A 10 19.17 21.77 0.75
CA LEU A 10 18.80 20.86 -0.35
C LEU A 10 18.56 19.42 0.10
N GLN A 11 18.71 19.11 1.39
CA GLN A 11 18.33 17.79 1.92
C GLN A 11 16.80 17.70 1.95
N GLY A 12 16.24 16.78 1.17
CA GLY A 12 14.80 16.54 1.11
C GLY A 12 14.09 17.18 -0.09
N LEU A 13 14.80 17.69 -1.10
CA LEU A 13 14.19 18.09 -2.38
C LEU A 13 14.44 17.01 -3.44
N ALA A 14 13.38 16.55 -4.10
CA ALA A 14 13.46 15.61 -5.21
C ALA A 14 12.80 16.19 -6.47
N PRO A 15 13.26 15.78 -7.68
CA PRO A 15 12.59 16.13 -8.92
C PRO A 15 11.12 15.69 -8.89
N GLY A 16 10.20 16.61 -9.21
CA GLY A 16 8.77 16.34 -9.14
C GLY A 16 8.37 15.11 -9.96
N ALA A 17 8.88 14.99 -11.18
CA ALA A 17 8.61 13.85 -12.07
C ALA A 17 8.89 12.50 -11.39
N GLU A 18 10.05 12.35 -10.75
CA GLU A 18 10.43 11.12 -10.05
C GLU A 18 9.48 10.81 -8.88
N VAL A 19 9.05 11.84 -8.14
CA VAL A 19 8.10 11.69 -7.03
C VAL A 19 6.72 11.28 -7.54
N PHE A 20 6.23 11.89 -8.63
CA PHE A 20 4.94 11.53 -9.24
C PHE A 20 4.95 10.09 -9.76
N ASP A 21 6.03 9.68 -10.42
CA ASP A 21 6.21 8.29 -10.86
C ASP A 21 6.23 7.31 -9.69
N GLN A 22 6.99 7.61 -8.64
CA GLN A 22 7.05 6.75 -7.47
C GLN A 22 5.68 6.62 -6.77
N VAL A 23 4.92 7.70 -6.67
CA VAL A 23 3.56 7.64 -6.13
C VAL A 23 2.64 6.83 -7.04
N GLY A 24 2.79 6.94 -8.37
CA GLY A 24 2.08 6.10 -9.33
C GLY A 24 2.33 4.60 -9.11
N ASP A 25 3.59 4.21 -8.93
CA ASP A 25 3.98 2.82 -8.68
C ASP A 25 3.44 2.27 -7.34
N GLU A 26 3.43 3.09 -6.29
CA GLU A 26 2.86 2.73 -4.99
C GLU A 26 1.33 2.54 -5.08
N ILE A 27 0.64 3.41 -5.83
CA ILE A 27 -0.80 3.27 -6.06
C ILE A 27 -1.10 2.01 -6.88
N ARG A 28 -0.27 1.68 -7.89
CA ARG A 28 -0.40 0.44 -8.65
C ARG A 28 -0.21 -0.79 -7.76
N THR A 29 0.77 -0.76 -6.86
CA THR A 29 0.98 -1.82 -5.87
C THR A 29 -0.25 -2.00 -4.97
N LEU A 30 -0.93 -0.92 -4.60
CA LEU A 30 -2.18 -0.99 -3.83
C LEU A 30 -3.35 -1.57 -4.66
N ALA A 31 -3.44 -1.23 -5.95
CA ALA A 31 -4.41 -1.84 -6.85
C ALA A 31 -4.22 -3.37 -6.94
N ASP A 32 -2.98 -3.82 -7.14
CA ASP A 32 -2.63 -5.25 -7.17
C ASP A 32 -3.00 -5.97 -5.87
N ALA A 33 -2.75 -5.33 -4.72
CA ALA A 33 -3.13 -5.88 -3.42
C ALA A 33 -4.66 -6.01 -3.27
N THR A 34 -5.41 -5.03 -3.79
CA THR A 34 -6.87 -5.00 -3.76
C THR A 34 -7.44 -6.08 -4.69
N LEU A 35 -6.85 -6.29 -5.87
CA LEU A 35 -7.21 -7.37 -6.80
C LEU A 35 -7.01 -8.76 -6.18
N ARG A 36 -5.90 -8.97 -5.46
CA ARG A 36 -5.65 -10.22 -4.73
C ARG A 36 -6.69 -10.45 -3.64
N LEU A 37 -7.05 -9.39 -2.91
CA LEU A 37 -8.09 -9.45 -1.88
C LEU A 37 -9.47 -9.78 -2.48
N GLN A 38 -9.83 -9.15 -3.60
CA GLN A 38 -11.03 -9.46 -4.37
C GLN A 38 -11.07 -10.92 -4.80
N SER A 39 -9.94 -11.47 -5.27
CA SER A 39 -9.84 -12.88 -5.68
C SER A 39 -10.10 -13.84 -4.51
N VAL A 40 -9.46 -13.61 -3.37
CA VAL A 40 -9.65 -14.43 -2.15
C VAL A 40 -11.09 -14.33 -1.64
N LEU A 41 -11.68 -13.13 -1.61
CA LEU A 41 -13.08 -12.95 -1.22
C LEU A 41 -14.04 -13.61 -2.20
N GLY A 42 -13.73 -13.59 -3.50
CA GLY A 42 -14.48 -14.29 -4.53
C GLY A 42 -14.50 -15.80 -4.31
N GLU A 43 -13.35 -16.41 -4.05
CA GLU A 43 -13.24 -17.83 -3.71
C GLU A 43 -14.07 -18.19 -2.47
N MET A 44 -13.94 -17.40 -1.39
CA MET A 44 -14.72 -17.60 -0.16
C MET A 44 -16.24 -17.51 -0.38
N LEU A 45 -16.69 -16.65 -1.31
CA LEU A 45 -18.10 -16.50 -1.62
C LEU A 45 -18.64 -17.66 -2.46
N VAL A 46 -17.86 -18.17 -3.39
CA VAL A 46 -18.20 -19.36 -4.18
C VAL A 46 -18.29 -20.59 -3.28
N ASP A 47 -17.41 -20.71 -2.28
CA ASP A 47 -17.39 -21.82 -1.33
C ASP A 47 -18.45 -21.70 -0.21
N SER A 48 -19.19 -20.59 -0.15
CA SER A 48 -20.24 -20.39 0.85
C SER A 48 -21.52 -21.15 0.50
N GLU A 49 -22.15 -21.81 1.48
CA GLU A 49 -23.38 -22.58 1.26
C GLU A 49 -24.58 -21.70 0.83
N THR A 50 -24.57 -20.41 1.21
CA THR A 50 -25.58 -19.41 0.85
C THR A 50 -24.96 -18.02 0.73
N PRO A 51 -24.41 -17.64 -0.44
CA PRO A 51 -23.93 -16.28 -0.65
C PRO A 51 -25.12 -15.32 -0.73
N PHE A 52 -25.04 -14.18 -0.02
CA PHE A 52 -26.08 -13.16 -0.11
C PHE A 52 -25.84 -12.28 -1.34
N PRO A 53 -26.89 -11.79 -2.02
CA PRO A 53 -26.74 -10.85 -3.14
C PRO A 53 -25.92 -9.60 -2.80
N THR A 54 -25.94 -9.17 -1.54
CA THR A 54 -25.15 -8.05 -1.01
C THR A 54 -23.65 -8.31 -1.05
N ASP A 55 -23.21 -9.56 -0.95
CA ASP A 55 -21.79 -9.89 -0.92
C ASP A 55 -21.15 -9.72 -2.30
N PHE A 56 -21.91 -10.04 -3.36
CA PHE A 56 -21.50 -9.73 -4.73
C PHE A 56 -21.47 -8.23 -5.02
N LEU A 57 -22.36 -7.44 -4.39
CA LEU A 57 -22.30 -5.98 -4.48
C LEU A 57 -21.02 -5.44 -3.83
N HIS A 58 -20.65 -5.93 -2.64
CA HIS A 58 -19.39 -5.53 -2.01
C HIS A 58 -18.16 -5.90 -2.85
N LEU A 59 -18.16 -7.07 -3.50
CA LEU A 59 -17.09 -7.43 -4.46
C LEU A 59 -17.02 -6.47 -5.65
N GLN A 60 -18.16 -6.03 -6.18
CA GLN A 60 -18.20 -5.04 -7.26
C GLN A 60 -17.69 -3.67 -6.80
N GLU A 61 -17.96 -3.28 -5.56
CA GLU A 61 -17.41 -2.05 -4.99
C GLU A 61 -15.89 -2.11 -4.87
N ILE A 62 -15.35 -3.26 -4.44
CA ILE A 62 -13.89 -3.50 -4.38
C ILE A 62 -13.28 -3.46 -5.78
N ASP A 63 -13.92 -4.08 -6.78
CA ASP A 63 -13.49 -4.02 -8.18
C ASP A 63 -13.40 -2.58 -8.69
N ARG A 64 -14.43 -1.77 -8.40
CA ARG A 64 -14.44 -0.35 -8.74
C ARG A 64 -13.31 0.43 -8.06
N ILE A 65 -12.99 0.10 -6.80
CA ILE A 65 -11.86 0.70 -6.10
C ILE A 65 -10.54 0.32 -6.80
N THR A 66 -10.34 -0.95 -7.15
CA THR A 66 -9.17 -1.42 -7.90
C THR A 66 -8.99 -0.63 -9.20
N GLN A 67 -10.04 -0.53 -10.03
CA GLN A 67 -9.99 0.23 -11.28
C GLN A 67 -9.68 1.72 -11.05
N THR A 68 -10.23 2.30 -9.98
CA THR A 68 -9.96 3.71 -9.62
C THR A 68 -8.49 3.92 -9.26
N LEU A 69 -7.90 2.98 -8.52
CA LEU A 69 -6.48 3.02 -8.16
C LEU A 69 -5.60 2.86 -9.40
N GLU A 70 -5.90 1.92 -10.30
CA GLU A 70 -5.16 1.76 -11.56
C GLU A 70 -5.18 3.04 -12.41
N ASN A 71 -6.36 3.64 -12.56
CA ASN A 71 -6.52 4.89 -13.30
C ASN A 71 -5.74 6.03 -12.64
N LEU A 72 -5.74 6.10 -11.30
CA LEU A 72 -4.97 7.12 -10.59
C LEU A 72 -3.46 6.89 -10.75
N ALA A 73 -2.97 5.66 -10.68
CA ALA A 73 -1.58 5.34 -10.95
C ALA A 73 -1.17 5.77 -12.37
N GLN A 74 -1.98 5.43 -13.37
CA GLN A 74 -1.74 5.85 -14.77
C GLN A 74 -1.77 7.37 -14.92
N PHE A 75 -2.71 8.05 -14.24
CA PHE A 75 -2.75 9.50 -14.22
C PHE A 75 -1.46 10.09 -13.66
N MET A 76 -0.93 9.55 -12.56
CA MET A 76 0.31 10.03 -11.96
C MET A 76 1.51 9.90 -12.91
N HIS A 77 1.62 8.81 -13.65
CA HIS A 77 2.67 8.64 -14.67
C HIS A 77 2.47 9.49 -15.93
N ALA A 78 1.21 9.81 -16.26
CA ALA A 78 0.88 10.63 -17.42
C ALA A 78 0.99 12.13 -17.15
N LEU A 79 1.20 12.55 -15.90
CA LEU A 79 1.34 13.95 -15.55
C LEU A 79 2.61 14.53 -16.19
N HIS A 80 2.43 15.52 -17.05
CA HIS A 80 3.53 16.30 -17.56
C HIS A 80 3.99 17.30 -16.50
N VAL A 81 5.05 16.96 -15.79
CA VAL A 81 5.62 17.79 -14.72
C VAL A 81 6.55 18.84 -15.32
N PRO A 82 6.37 20.14 -14.99
CA PRO A 82 7.28 21.19 -15.47
C PRO A 82 8.74 20.91 -15.09
N GLU A 83 9.65 21.16 -16.03
CA GLU A 83 11.09 21.04 -15.78
C GLU A 83 11.50 21.97 -14.62
N GLY A 84 12.28 21.42 -13.69
CA GLY A 84 12.76 22.15 -12.52
C GLY A 84 11.78 22.22 -11.34
N LEU A 85 10.57 21.64 -11.45
CA LEU A 85 9.73 21.46 -10.26
C LEU A 85 10.45 20.55 -9.27
N GLN A 86 10.70 21.06 -8.07
CA GLN A 86 11.20 20.28 -6.95
C GLN A 86 10.12 20.16 -5.88
N LEU A 87 10.01 18.97 -5.31
CA LEU A 87 9.09 18.68 -4.22
C LEU A 87 9.89 18.40 -2.96
N ASP A 88 9.45 19.01 -1.87
CA ASP A 88 9.93 18.70 -0.52
C ASP A 88 9.38 17.34 -0.10
N THR A 89 10.26 16.34 -0.13
CA THR A 89 9.97 14.96 0.23
C THR A 89 9.70 14.80 1.72
N ASP A 90 10.30 15.63 2.57
CA ASP A 90 10.07 15.59 4.02
C ASP A 90 8.69 16.14 4.37
N LEU A 91 8.23 17.16 3.64
CA LEU A 91 6.86 17.65 3.73
C LEU A 91 5.88 16.65 3.12
N ALA A 92 6.18 16.10 1.94
CA ALA A 92 5.33 15.11 1.26
C ALA A 92 5.14 13.84 2.11
N ALA A 93 6.18 13.37 2.79
CA ALA A 93 6.12 12.21 3.68
C ALA A 93 5.19 12.38 4.89
N LYS A 94 4.82 13.61 5.27
CA LYS A 94 3.80 13.86 6.31
C LYS A 94 2.39 13.53 5.84
N TYR A 95 2.14 13.67 4.53
CA TYR A 95 0.83 13.52 3.92
C TYR A 95 0.67 12.20 3.18
N LEU A 96 1.76 11.64 2.67
CA LEU A 96 1.87 10.25 2.27
C LEU A 96 2.59 9.50 3.38
N PRO A 97 1.86 8.90 4.35
CA PRO A 97 2.49 8.00 5.29
C PRO A 97 2.76 6.66 4.57
N LEU A 98 3.48 6.68 3.43
CA LEU A 98 3.96 5.51 2.69
C LEU A 98 4.77 4.62 3.60
N LYS A 99 5.54 5.20 4.55
CA LYS A 99 6.20 4.43 5.61
C LYS A 99 5.20 3.72 6.52
N GLN A 100 4.12 4.36 6.96
CA GLN A 100 3.12 3.71 7.82
C GLN A 100 2.26 2.70 7.04
N LEU A 101 2.00 2.95 5.75
CA LEU A 101 1.34 2.01 4.87
C LEU A 101 2.24 0.77 4.63
N ALA A 102 3.50 0.98 4.27
CA ALA A 102 4.50 -0.08 4.13
C ALA A 102 4.72 -0.85 5.44
N ASP A 103 4.76 -0.17 6.59
CA ASP A 103 4.94 -0.82 7.90
C ASP A 103 3.70 -1.62 8.32
N ARG A 104 2.48 -1.14 8.03
CA ARG A 104 1.24 -1.91 8.23
C ARG A 104 1.16 -3.11 7.29
N LEU A 105 1.54 -2.97 6.02
CA LEU A 105 1.58 -4.07 5.06
C LEU A 105 2.64 -5.11 5.42
N ARG A 106 3.83 -4.69 5.89
CA ARG A 106 4.86 -5.60 6.44
C ARG A 106 4.40 -6.28 7.73
N ALA A 107 3.63 -5.60 8.58
CA ALA A 107 3.05 -6.21 9.78
C ALA A 107 1.99 -7.27 9.42
N ALA A 108 1.08 -6.96 8.49
CA ALA A 108 0.07 -7.89 7.99
C ALA A 108 0.68 -9.11 7.29
N GLY A 109 1.78 -8.92 6.55
CA GLY A 109 2.53 -10.02 5.90
C GLY A 109 3.34 -10.89 6.87
N ARG A 110 3.71 -10.38 8.04
CA ARG A 110 4.43 -11.13 9.08
C ARG A 110 3.49 -11.96 9.98
N SER A 111 2.22 -11.58 10.11
CA SER A 111 1.23 -12.34 10.88
C SER A 111 0.84 -13.70 10.26
N LYS A 112 1.30 -14.03 9.04
CA LYS A 112 1.13 -15.37 8.44
C LYS A 112 2.31 -16.32 8.67
N LYS A 113 3.36 -15.91 9.40
CA LYS A 113 4.56 -16.72 9.65
C LYS A 113 4.83 -16.88 11.15
N GLY A 114 3.84 -17.40 11.87
CA GLY A 114 3.89 -17.63 13.31
C GLY A 114 2.84 -18.61 13.84
N LEU A 115 2.36 -19.52 12.98
CA LEU A 115 1.56 -20.68 13.36
C LEU A 115 2.29 -21.92 12.81
N ASP A 116 3.51 -22.12 13.27
CA ASP A 116 4.01 -23.47 13.51
C ASP A 116 5.21 -23.42 14.45
N ASP A 117 5.14 -24.32 15.44
CA ASP A 117 6.19 -24.72 16.38
C ASP A 117 6.36 -23.95 17.70
N THR A 118 5.37 -24.10 18.59
CA THR A 118 5.67 -24.48 19.98
C THR A 118 5.18 -25.90 20.22
N ALA A 119 6.15 -26.82 20.23
CA ALA A 119 6.02 -28.20 20.63
C ALA A 119 5.30 -28.39 21.97
N VAL A 120 4.56 -29.50 22.02
CA VAL A 120 4.02 -30.18 23.20
C VAL A 120 5.10 -30.35 24.29
N SER A 121 4.80 -29.93 25.52
CA SER A 121 5.27 -30.61 26.75
C SER A 121 4.62 -29.99 27.99
N GLY A 122 3.82 -30.78 28.72
CA GLY A 122 3.66 -30.64 30.18
C GLY A 122 2.25 -30.38 30.71
N ASP A 123 1.61 -31.48 31.13
CA ASP A 123 0.73 -31.59 32.30
C ASP A 123 -0.51 -30.69 32.42
N LEU A 124 -1.66 -31.26 32.04
CA LEU A 124 -2.96 -30.93 32.62
C LEU A 124 -3.47 -32.17 33.35
N ASP A 125 -2.96 -32.37 34.57
CA ASP A 125 -3.62 -33.14 35.61
C ASP A 125 -4.92 -32.40 36.00
N LEU A 126 -6.06 -32.99 35.66
CA LEU A 126 -7.39 -32.54 36.10
C LEU A 126 -8.00 -33.63 36.98
N PHE A 127 -7.80 -33.48 38.29
CA PHE A 127 -8.78 -33.85 39.32
C PHE A 127 -9.58 -32.60 39.69
#